data_AF-A0A971ZX32-F1
#
_entry.id   AF-A0A971ZX32-F1
#
_cell.length_a   1.000
_cell.length_b   1.000
_cell.length_c   1.000
_cell.angle_alpha   90.00
_cell.angle_beta   90.00
_cell.angle_gamma   90.00
#
_symmetry.space_group_name_H-M   'P 1'
#
loop_
_entity.id
_entity.type
_entity.pdbx_description
1 polymer ?
#
loop_
_entity_poly.entity_id
_entity_poly.type
_entity_poly.pdbx_seq_one_letter_code
_entity_poly.pdbx_strand_id
1 'polypeptide(L)'
;MGTAFRAAGGDRAQLGHNTSADLQYWASGCSTYLDAQAAVLAQVATDFPTGLPGDLVVESVHPRSTEAAGEWDCSVRAVHPSAKKEDPPATGESNYRFEFGGGTRRIFTSLKTLNKYGPFGAGAPSCHNLIGVTRDGVEGCDLGDTSGAYQFSETHYLSAATVTNTYKGDVFDLVWKTNNASFKGFDAGQVLFLGCSGGRRGAGDWEITFKFAAKPDVADACADWDALLGFGVGHGSGAVAIAVPAWYYMWVLYHDVHDAALHVVVKRPRYVYVEQLYQSGGFSTLGIGTT
;
A
#
# COMPACT_ATOMS: atom_id res chain seq x y z
N MET A 1 -2.15 -48.75 -15.99
CA MET A 1 -1.22 -47.62 -15.99
C MET A 1 -0.54 -47.62 -17.34
N GLY A 2 -0.69 -46.55 -18.12
CA GLY A 2 0.00 -46.44 -19.40
C GLY A 2 1.50 -46.18 -19.23
N THR A 3 2.25 -46.33 -20.30
CA THR A 3 3.71 -46.13 -20.34
C THR A 3 4.03 -44.98 -21.28
N ALA A 4 5.06 -44.19 -20.96
CA ALA A 4 5.54 -43.11 -21.81
C ALA A 4 7.03 -43.29 -22.13
N PHE A 5 7.45 -42.79 -23.29
CA PHE A 5 8.83 -42.85 -23.76
C PHE A 5 9.20 -41.54 -24.47
N ARG A 6 10.45 -41.10 -24.35
CA ARG A 6 10.93 -39.90 -25.03
C ARG A 6 11.02 -40.13 -26.53
N ALA A 7 10.49 -39.19 -27.32
CA ALA A 7 10.51 -39.27 -28.77
C ALA A 7 11.93 -39.00 -29.31
N ALA A 8 12.42 -39.84 -30.21
CA ALA A 8 13.73 -39.65 -30.84
C ALA A 8 13.67 -38.46 -31.83
N GLY A 9 14.35 -37.36 -31.50
CA GLY A 9 14.59 -36.23 -32.41
C GLY A 9 13.58 -35.08 -32.39
N GLY A 10 12.68 -35.02 -31.40
CA GLY A 10 11.68 -33.95 -31.25
C GLY A 10 12.08 -32.77 -30.36
N ASP A 11 13.21 -32.89 -29.66
CA ASP A 11 13.59 -31.91 -28.64
C ASP A 11 14.11 -30.60 -29.24
N ARG A 12 13.50 -29.49 -28.86
CA ARG A 12 13.93 -28.14 -29.25
C ARG A 12 14.32 -27.35 -28.01
N ALA A 13 15.59 -26.97 -27.95
CA ALA A 13 16.12 -26.08 -26.91
C ALA A 13 16.46 -24.73 -27.54
N GLN A 14 15.96 -23.65 -26.94
CA GLN A 14 16.32 -22.29 -27.33
C GLN A 14 17.21 -21.69 -26.24
N LEU A 15 18.47 -21.43 -26.58
CA LEU A 15 19.45 -20.85 -25.65
C LEU A 15 19.51 -19.33 -25.84
N GLY A 16 19.15 -18.57 -24.81
CA GLY A 16 19.09 -17.11 -24.76
C GLY A 16 18.57 -16.61 -23.40
N HIS A 17 18.33 -15.30 -23.26
CA HIS A 17 17.85 -14.69 -21.98
C HIS A 17 16.50 -15.24 -21.46
N ASN A 18 15.76 -16.02 -22.26
CA ASN A 18 14.59 -16.79 -21.86
C ASN A 18 14.82 -18.27 -22.19
N THR A 19 15.58 -18.97 -21.36
CA THR A 19 15.84 -20.41 -21.54
C THR A 19 14.52 -21.19 -21.37
N SER A 20 14.08 -21.86 -22.44
CA SER A 20 13.00 -22.84 -22.41
C SER A 20 13.36 -24.05 -23.23
N ALA A 21 12.85 -25.22 -22.83
CA ALA A 21 13.02 -26.47 -23.55
C ALA A 21 11.64 -27.08 -23.82
N ASP A 22 11.40 -27.43 -25.09
CA ASP A 22 10.26 -28.25 -25.48
C ASP A 22 10.75 -29.68 -25.68
N LEU A 23 10.24 -30.60 -24.85
CA LEU A 23 10.54 -32.03 -24.90
C LEU A 23 9.34 -32.78 -25.48
N GLN A 24 9.60 -33.79 -26.30
CA GLN A 24 8.54 -34.57 -26.91
C GLN A 24 8.52 -36.00 -26.38
N TYR A 25 7.33 -36.47 -26.02
CA TYR A 25 7.08 -37.79 -25.46
C TYR A 25 5.94 -38.48 -26.20
N TRP A 26 6.01 -39.81 -26.25
CA TRP A 26 4.94 -40.67 -26.70
C TRP A 26 4.38 -41.44 -25.52
N ALA A 27 3.07 -41.41 -25.30
CA ALA A 27 2.42 -42.22 -24.27
C ALA A 27 1.47 -43.26 -24.90
N SER A 28 1.51 -44.48 -24.38
CA SER A 28 0.73 -45.62 -24.87
C SER A 28 -0.01 -46.32 -23.72
N GLY A 29 -1.18 -46.91 -24.01
CA GLY A 29 -2.03 -47.56 -23.01
C GLY A 29 -2.73 -46.58 -22.05
N CYS A 30 -2.88 -45.31 -22.44
CA CYS A 30 -3.53 -44.27 -21.64
C CYS A 30 -4.97 -44.05 -22.10
N SER A 31 -5.95 -44.36 -21.24
CA SER A 31 -7.39 -44.22 -21.54
C SER A 31 -7.90 -42.78 -21.52
N THR A 32 -7.21 -41.89 -20.81
CA THR A 32 -7.62 -40.49 -20.65
C THR A 32 -6.45 -39.53 -20.82
N TYR A 33 -6.78 -38.24 -21.04
CA TYR A 33 -5.81 -37.15 -21.06
C TYR A 33 -4.97 -37.10 -19.77
N LEU A 34 -5.61 -37.30 -18.61
CA LEU A 34 -4.93 -37.30 -17.30
C LEU A 34 -4.00 -38.49 -17.14
N ASP A 35 -4.37 -39.66 -17.65
CA ASP A 35 -3.50 -40.84 -17.66
C ASP A 35 -2.25 -40.62 -18.51
N ALA A 36 -2.39 -39.98 -19.69
CA ALA A 36 -1.28 -39.63 -20.57
C ALA A 36 -0.37 -38.57 -19.92
N GLN A 37 -0.95 -37.56 -19.29
CA GLN A 37 -0.21 -36.53 -18.57
C GLN A 37 0.61 -37.12 -17.41
N ALA A 38 0.00 -37.97 -16.59
CA ALA A 38 0.66 -38.61 -15.45
C ALA A 38 1.80 -39.54 -15.89
N ALA A 39 1.58 -40.33 -16.95
CA ALA A 39 2.60 -41.22 -17.51
C ALA A 39 3.83 -40.44 -18.01
N VAL A 40 3.61 -39.31 -18.70
CA VAL A 40 4.70 -38.46 -19.20
C VAL A 40 5.43 -37.78 -18.05
N LEU A 41 4.74 -37.27 -17.03
CA LEU A 41 5.40 -36.65 -15.86
C LEU A 41 6.30 -37.66 -15.12
N ALA A 42 5.83 -38.90 -14.95
CA ALA A 42 6.63 -39.96 -14.35
C ALA A 42 7.86 -40.31 -15.20
N GLN A 43 7.71 -40.34 -16.53
CA GLN A 43 8.81 -40.60 -17.44
C GLN A 43 9.83 -39.45 -17.45
N VAL A 44 9.39 -38.19 -17.44
CA VAL A 44 10.28 -37.01 -17.33
C VAL A 44 11.14 -37.10 -16.07
N ALA A 45 10.56 -37.49 -14.93
CA ALA A 45 11.31 -37.67 -13.69
C ALA A 45 12.33 -38.82 -13.77
N THR A 46 12.03 -39.85 -14.56
CA THR A 46 12.93 -41.00 -14.79
C THR A 46 14.09 -40.63 -15.71
N ASP A 47 13.81 -39.86 -16.78
CA ASP A 47 14.82 -39.42 -17.76
C ASP A 47 15.75 -38.33 -17.17
N PHE A 48 15.24 -37.56 -16.20
CA PHE A 48 15.96 -36.46 -15.54
C PHE A 48 15.93 -36.59 -14.01
N PRO A 49 16.61 -37.61 -13.45
CA PRO A 49 16.56 -37.91 -12.01
C PRO A 49 17.21 -36.82 -11.14
N THR A 50 18.10 -36.02 -11.71
CA THR A 50 18.76 -34.88 -11.05
C THR A 50 18.11 -33.54 -11.38
N GLY A 51 16.95 -33.53 -12.04
CA GLY A 51 16.29 -32.34 -12.55
C GLY A 51 16.62 -32.03 -14.01
N LEU A 52 15.83 -31.14 -14.62
CA LEU A 52 16.00 -30.74 -16.02
C LEU A 52 17.24 -29.84 -16.17
N PRO A 53 17.91 -29.87 -17.34
CA PRO A 53 19.06 -29.03 -17.61
C PRO A 53 18.74 -27.53 -17.48
N GLY A 54 19.63 -26.76 -16.86
CA GLY A 54 19.50 -25.29 -16.76
C GLY A 54 18.46 -24.81 -15.74
N ASP A 55 18.27 -25.56 -14.65
CA ASP A 55 17.31 -25.29 -13.56
C ASP A 55 15.87 -25.12 -14.05
N LEU A 56 15.54 -25.67 -15.22
CA LEU A 56 14.20 -25.59 -15.78
C LEU A 56 13.22 -26.42 -14.96
N VAL A 57 11.98 -25.95 -14.89
CA VAL A 57 10.85 -26.67 -14.31
C VAL A 57 9.79 -26.90 -15.38
N VAL A 58 9.07 -28.02 -15.29
CA VAL A 58 7.95 -28.31 -16.18
C VAL A 58 6.87 -27.25 -15.95
N GLU A 59 6.55 -26.49 -17.00
CA GLU A 59 5.46 -25.51 -17.03
C GLU A 59 4.14 -26.20 -17.33
N SER A 60 4.11 -26.99 -18.40
CA SER A 60 2.90 -27.63 -18.87
C SER A 60 3.21 -28.88 -19.68
N VAL A 61 2.26 -29.81 -19.69
CA VAL A 61 2.26 -31.01 -20.53
C VAL A 61 0.99 -30.98 -21.34
N HIS A 62 1.12 -31.02 -22.67
CA HIS A 62 0.01 -31.03 -23.61
C HIS A 62 -0.03 -32.37 -24.36
N PRO A 63 -0.74 -33.38 -23.81
CA PRO A 63 -1.14 -34.57 -24.55
C PRO A 63 -2.10 -34.23 -25.70
N ARG A 64 -1.79 -34.75 -26.89
CA ARG A 64 -2.64 -34.70 -28.08
C ARG A 64 -3.02 -36.13 -28.45
N SER A 65 -4.32 -36.40 -28.54
CA SER A 65 -4.81 -37.71 -28.97
C SER A 65 -4.39 -37.99 -30.40
N THR A 66 -3.97 -39.20 -30.67
CA THR A 66 -3.64 -39.67 -32.01
C THR A 66 -4.82 -40.43 -32.62
N GLU A 67 -4.70 -40.89 -33.86
CA GLU A 67 -5.74 -41.71 -34.51
C GLU A 67 -5.85 -43.13 -33.89
N ALA A 68 -4.82 -43.57 -33.15
CA ALA A 68 -4.80 -44.84 -32.45
C ALA A 68 -5.33 -44.69 -31.02
N ALA A 69 -6.29 -45.55 -30.66
CA ALA A 69 -6.91 -45.53 -29.34
C ALA A 69 -5.87 -45.85 -28.25
N GLY A 70 -5.74 -44.95 -27.27
CA GLY A 70 -4.82 -45.11 -26.15
C GLY A 70 -3.40 -44.63 -26.41
N GLU A 71 -3.14 -44.03 -27.57
CA GLU A 71 -1.85 -43.45 -27.94
C GLU A 71 -1.93 -41.91 -28.00
N TRP A 72 -0.90 -41.26 -27.43
CA TRP A 72 -0.84 -39.82 -27.25
C TRP A 72 0.53 -39.28 -27.65
N ASP A 73 0.53 -38.21 -28.44
CA ASP A 73 1.71 -37.37 -28.69
C ASP A 73 1.72 -36.24 -27.67
N CYS A 74 2.75 -36.18 -26.83
CA CYS A 74 2.80 -35.31 -25.67
C CYS A 74 3.95 -34.33 -25.80
N SER A 75 3.64 -33.03 -25.76
CA SER A 75 4.65 -31.98 -25.67
C SER A 75 4.78 -31.48 -24.24
N VAL A 76 6.00 -31.43 -23.73
CA VAL A 76 6.35 -30.95 -22.40
C VAL A 76 7.11 -29.65 -22.56
N ARG A 77 6.53 -28.55 -22.09
CA ARG A 77 7.19 -27.24 -22.08
C ARG A 77 7.85 -27.03 -20.72
N ALA A 78 9.15 -26.81 -20.73
CA ALA A 78 9.93 -26.50 -19.54
C ALA A 78 10.47 -25.07 -19.63
N VAL A 79 10.33 -24.32 -18.54
CA VAL A 79 10.73 -22.91 -18.45
C VAL A 79 11.53 -22.68 -17.18
N HIS A 80 12.29 -21.58 -17.15
CA HIS A 80 12.93 -21.15 -15.92
C HIS A 80 11.87 -20.88 -14.82
N PRO A 81 12.10 -21.21 -13.54
CA PRO A 81 11.12 -21.07 -12.45
C PRO A 81 10.46 -19.70 -12.37
N SER A 82 11.21 -18.64 -12.68
CA SER A 82 10.70 -17.25 -12.70
C SER A 82 9.69 -16.94 -13.80
N ALA A 83 9.54 -17.83 -14.80
CA ALA A 83 8.64 -17.64 -15.95
C ALA A 83 7.42 -18.58 -15.92
N LYS A 84 7.29 -19.45 -14.92
CA LYS A 84 6.16 -20.38 -14.80
C LYS A 84 4.86 -19.62 -14.48
N LYS A 85 3.86 -19.73 -15.35
CA LYS A 85 2.51 -19.19 -15.08
C LYS A 85 1.76 -20.09 -14.10
N GLU A 86 1.04 -19.50 -13.15
CA GLU A 86 0.20 -20.23 -12.20
C GLU A 86 -1.00 -20.89 -12.88
N ASP A 87 -1.37 -22.08 -12.42
CA ASP A 87 -2.47 -22.88 -12.96
C ASP A 87 -3.83 -22.14 -12.89
N PRO A 88 -4.78 -22.40 -13.81
CA PRO A 88 -6.18 -21.95 -13.71
C PRO A 88 -6.80 -22.32 -12.34
N PRO A 89 -7.72 -21.51 -11.78
CA PRO A 89 -8.29 -21.83 -10.48
C PRO A 89 -9.23 -23.04 -10.63
N ALA A 90 -9.17 -23.98 -9.70
CA ALA A 90 -10.01 -25.17 -9.75
C ALA A 90 -11.49 -24.82 -9.48
N THR A 91 -12.42 -25.61 -10.03
CA THR A 91 -13.87 -25.45 -9.79
C THR A 91 -14.16 -25.55 -8.28
N GLY A 92 -14.62 -24.45 -7.68
CA GLY A 92 -14.86 -24.34 -6.23
C GLY A 92 -13.91 -23.38 -5.51
N GLU A 93 -12.85 -22.90 -6.17
CA GLU A 93 -11.98 -21.86 -5.62
C GLU A 93 -12.61 -20.48 -5.74
N SER A 94 -12.57 -19.71 -4.64
CA SER A 94 -13.03 -18.32 -4.62
C SER A 94 -11.86 -17.35 -4.82
N ASN A 95 -12.13 -16.24 -5.51
CA ASN A 95 -11.25 -15.08 -5.54
C ASN A 95 -11.76 -14.11 -4.47
N TYR A 96 -10.95 -13.84 -3.46
CA TYR A 96 -11.31 -12.90 -2.39
C TYR A 96 -10.52 -11.62 -2.56
N ARG A 97 -11.22 -10.49 -2.54
CA ARG A 97 -10.62 -9.16 -2.52
C ARG A 97 -11.18 -8.34 -1.36
N PHE A 98 -10.31 -7.57 -0.74
CA PHE A 98 -10.70 -6.53 0.23
C PHE A 98 -10.00 -5.23 -0.10
N GLU A 99 -10.62 -4.12 0.30
CA GLU A 99 -10.01 -2.81 0.29
C GLU A 99 -10.40 -2.07 1.56
N PHE A 100 -9.42 -1.41 2.16
CA PHE A 100 -9.59 -0.52 3.30
C PHE A 100 -9.13 0.88 2.92
N GLY A 101 -9.77 1.88 3.52
CA GLY A 101 -9.39 3.28 3.35
C GLY A 101 -10.16 4.03 2.28
N GLY A 102 -9.68 5.24 1.99
CA GLY A 102 -10.33 6.18 1.10
C GLY A 102 -11.42 7.04 1.76
N GLY A 103 -11.83 8.07 1.02
CA GLY A 103 -12.82 9.04 1.46
C GLY A 103 -12.26 10.15 2.35
N THR A 104 -12.82 11.35 2.19
CA THR A 104 -12.58 12.48 3.08
C THR A 104 -13.83 12.72 3.90
N ARG A 105 -13.67 13.15 5.16
CA ARG A 105 -14.80 13.53 6.01
C ARG A 105 -14.52 14.87 6.67
N ARG A 106 -15.47 15.79 6.56
CA ARG A 106 -15.47 17.02 7.36
C ARG A 106 -15.62 16.69 8.85
N ILE A 107 -14.70 17.19 9.66
CA ILE A 107 -14.73 17.12 11.12
C ILE A 107 -14.72 18.53 11.69
N PHE A 108 -15.44 18.74 12.80
CA PHE A 108 -15.52 20.03 13.48
C PHE A 108 -14.68 20.07 14.77
N THR A 109 -14.22 18.91 15.23
CA THR A 109 -13.46 18.75 16.47
C THR A 109 -12.19 17.95 16.23
N SER A 110 -11.12 18.31 16.92
CA SER A 110 -9.87 17.57 16.97
C SER A 110 -9.88 16.54 18.10
N LEU A 111 -8.86 15.67 18.12
CA LEU A 111 -8.59 14.81 19.27
C LEU A 111 -8.03 15.60 20.45
N LYS A 112 -7.20 16.61 20.15
CA LYS A 112 -6.48 17.43 21.10
C LYS A 112 -5.93 18.69 20.42
N THR A 113 -6.10 19.85 21.05
CA THR A 113 -5.27 21.04 20.76
C THR A 113 -3.86 20.82 21.30
N LEU A 114 -2.87 20.71 20.43
CA LEU A 114 -1.47 20.52 20.80
C LEU A 114 -0.85 21.81 21.34
N ASN A 115 -0.95 22.88 20.55
CA ASN A 115 -0.40 24.19 20.85
C ASN A 115 -1.40 25.27 20.46
N LYS A 116 -1.29 26.42 21.13
CA LYS A 116 -2.07 27.61 20.85
C LYS A 116 -1.20 28.84 21.04
N TYR A 117 -1.32 29.80 20.15
CA TYR A 117 -0.47 30.97 20.10
C TYR A 117 -1.34 32.22 20.09
N GLY A 118 -1.00 33.17 20.96
CA GLY A 118 -1.62 34.48 21.01
C GLY A 118 -0.61 35.60 20.83
N PRO A 119 -1.11 36.84 20.74
CA PRO A 119 -0.27 38.00 20.47
C PRO A 119 0.70 38.25 21.64
N PHE A 120 1.95 38.59 21.33
CA PHE A 120 3.00 38.97 22.30
C PHE A 120 3.24 37.95 23.43
N GLY A 121 3.14 36.66 23.13
CA GLY A 121 3.28 35.60 24.14
C GLY A 121 2.10 35.51 25.12
N ALA A 122 1.01 36.26 24.89
CA ALA A 122 -0.23 36.06 25.61
C ALA A 122 -0.85 34.71 25.23
N GLY A 123 -1.49 34.05 26.19
CA GLY A 123 -2.20 32.80 25.94
C GLY A 123 -3.43 33.01 25.05
N ALA A 124 -3.69 32.09 24.13
CA ALA A 124 -4.93 32.07 23.37
C ALA A 124 -6.10 31.47 24.19
N PRO A 125 -7.35 31.92 24.00
CA PRO A 125 -8.53 31.30 24.60
C PRO A 125 -8.68 29.83 24.20
N SER A 126 -9.32 29.02 25.05
CA SER A 126 -9.65 27.63 24.71
C SER A 126 -10.84 27.60 23.77
N CYS A 127 -10.69 26.89 22.65
CA CYS A 127 -11.80 26.57 21.73
C CYS A 127 -12.37 25.16 21.99
N HIS A 128 -11.95 24.48 23.07
CA HIS A 128 -12.44 23.14 23.44
C HIS A 128 -12.36 22.13 22.28
N ASN A 129 -11.21 22.09 21.59
CA ASN A 129 -10.91 21.24 20.43
C ASN A 129 -11.78 21.53 19.18
N LEU A 130 -12.58 22.60 19.15
CA LEU A 130 -13.28 23.01 17.93
C LEU A 130 -12.29 23.55 16.90
N ILE A 131 -12.51 23.21 15.63
CA ILE A 131 -11.64 23.55 14.50
C ILE A 131 -12.29 24.63 13.65
N GLY A 132 -11.57 25.72 13.39
CA GLY A 132 -12.07 26.81 12.53
C GLY A 132 -13.23 27.56 13.17
N VAL A 133 -13.12 27.89 14.45
CA VAL A 133 -14.13 28.72 15.13
C VAL A 133 -14.14 30.11 14.51
N THR A 134 -15.32 30.66 14.25
CA THR A 134 -15.52 32.02 13.78
C THR A 134 -16.46 32.78 14.72
N ARG A 135 -16.82 34.02 14.38
CA ARG A 135 -17.82 34.78 15.14
C ARG A 135 -19.17 34.08 15.17
N ASP A 136 -19.54 33.44 14.06
CA ASP A 136 -20.91 32.99 13.79
C ASP A 136 -21.04 31.45 13.75
N GLY A 137 -19.94 30.71 13.88
CA GLY A 137 -19.99 29.25 13.86
C GLY A 137 -18.62 28.55 13.88
N VAL A 138 -18.58 27.34 13.31
CA VAL A 138 -17.41 26.45 13.25
C VAL A 138 -17.30 25.88 11.84
N GLU A 139 -16.17 26.08 11.18
CA GLU A 139 -15.95 25.70 9.76
C GLU A 139 -15.49 24.23 9.61
N GLY A 140 -14.73 23.73 10.59
CA GLY A 140 -14.13 22.40 10.55
C GLY A 140 -13.02 22.25 9.51
N CYS A 141 -12.50 21.03 9.37
CA CYS A 141 -11.51 20.66 8.35
C CYS A 141 -11.78 19.27 7.78
N ASP A 142 -11.20 18.95 6.64
CA ASP A 142 -11.37 17.64 6.01
C ASP A 142 -10.32 16.65 6.51
N LEU A 143 -10.79 15.63 7.24
CA LEU A 143 -10.01 14.47 7.60
C LEU A 143 -9.74 13.64 6.33
N GLY A 144 -8.50 13.22 6.15
CA GLY A 144 -8.01 12.50 4.99
C GLY A 144 -7.42 13.38 3.89
N ASP A 145 -7.30 14.69 4.10
CA ASP A 145 -6.59 15.57 3.17
C ASP A 145 -5.08 15.27 3.14
N THR A 146 -4.62 14.83 1.97
CA THR A 146 -3.22 14.48 1.69
C THR A 146 -2.54 15.46 0.75
N SER A 147 -3.13 16.66 0.54
CA SER A 147 -2.57 17.70 -0.32
C SER A 147 -1.14 18.06 0.07
N GLY A 148 -0.22 18.04 -0.90
CA GLY A 148 1.21 18.30 -0.66
C GLY A 148 1.98 17.16 0.03
N ALA A 149 1.42 15.96 0.14
CA ALA A 149 2.13 14.78 0.63
C ALA A 149 2.92 14.07 -0.48
N TYR A 150 4.01 13.39 -0.09
CA TYR A 150 4.60 12.32 -0.88
C TYR A 150 3.77 11.05 -0.70
N GLN A 151 3.03 10.63 -1.74
CA GLN A 151 2.25 9.39 -1.72
C GLN A 151 3.05 8.23 -2.32
N PHE A 152 3.05 7.10 -1.64
CA PHE A 152 3.72 5.89 -2.10
C PHE A 152 2.91 4.65 -1.77
N SER A 153 3.17 3.57 -2.49
CA SER A 153 2.54 2.28 -2.27
C SER A 153 3.55 1.14 -2.34
N GLU A 154 3.36 0.12 -1.52
CA GLU A 154 4.18 -1.09 -1.52
C GLU A 154 3.29 -2.32 -1.70
N THR A 155 3.64 -3.17 -2.66
CA THR A 155 2.96 -4.45 -2.88
C THR A 155 3.79 -5.58 -2.29
N HIS A 156 3.18 -6.38 -1.43
CA HIS A 156 3.80 -7.50 -0.73
C HIS A 156 2.99 -8.79 -0.93
N TYR A 157 3.71 -9.90 -1.02
CA TYR A 157 3.12 -11.24 -1.09
C TYR A 157 3.21 -11.88 0.31
N LEU A 158 2.05 -12.08 0.95
CA LEU A 158 1.95 -12.60 2.31
C LEU A 158 1.25 -13.95 2.32
N SER A 159 1.75 -14.88 3.14
CA SER A 159 1.16 -16.21 3.23
C SER A 159 -0.30 -16.18 3.70
N ALA A 160 -1.08 -17.17 3.27
CA ALA A 160 -2.44 -17.38 3.77
C ALA A 160 -2.52 -17.53 5.31
N ALA A 161 -1.46 -18.06 5.93
CA ALA A 161 -1.37 -18.21 7.38
C ALA A 161 -1.16 -16.87 8.11
N THR A 162 -0.52 -15.89 7.44
CA THR A 162 -0.30 -14.54 7.97
C THR A 162 -1.59 -13.71 7.91
N VAL A 163 -2.29 -13.74 6.78
CA VAL A 163 -3.45 -12.87 6.50
C VAL A 163 -4.74 -13.49 7.06
N THR A 164 -4.81 -13.56 8.38
CA THR A 164 -6.00 -14.00 9.13
C THR A 164 -7.07 -12.89 9.20
N ASN A 165 -8.27 -13.21 9.70
CA ASN A 165 -9.28 -12.18 9.96
C ASN A 165 -8.83 -11.19 11.05
N THR A 166 -8.07 -11.66 12.05
CA THR A 166 -7.46 -10.80 13.07
C THR A 166 -6.48 -9.83 12.43
N TYR A 167 -5.58 -10.32 11.58
CA TYR A 167 -4.65 -9.46 10.83
C TYR A 167 -5.37 -8.39 10.00
N LYS A 168 -6.45 -8.76 9.30
CA LYS A 168 -7.26 -7.79 8.54
C LYS A 168 -7.88 -6.73 9.45
N GLY A 169 -8.35 -7.12 10.64
CA GLY A 169 -8.86 -6.20 11.66
C GLY A 169 -7.78 -5.25 12.18
N ASP A 170 -6.60 -5.78 12.49
CA ASP A 170 -5.47 -4.98 12.98
C ASP A 170 -4.99 -3.96 11.92
N VAL A 171 -4.94 -4.37 10.65
CA VAL A 171 -4.63 -3.48 9.52
C VAL A 171 -5.73 -2.44 9.33
N PHE A 172 -6.99 -2.83 9.43
CA PHE A 172 -8.13 -1.90 9.36
C PHE A 172 -8.07 -0.84 10.47
N ASP A 173 -7.69 -1.23 11.68
CA ASP A 173 -7.55 -0.33 12.83
C ASP A 173 -6.41 0.69 12.67
N LEU A 174 -5.49 0.49 11.73
CA LEU A 174 -4.41 1.42 11.41
C LEU A 174 -4.81 2.46 10.37
N VAL A 175 -5.92 2.28 9.66
CA VAL A 175 -6.36 3.21 8.60
C VAL A 175 -6.55 4.60 9.20
N TRP A 176 -5.99 5.62 8.54
CA TRP A 176 -5.96 6.99 9.01
C TRP A 176 -5.20 7.19 10.35
N LYS A 177 -4.25 6.32 10.68
CA LYS A 177 -3.29 6.56 11.77
C LYS A 177 -1.92 6.93 11.24
N THR A 178 -1.19 7.74 12.00
CA THR A 178 0.21 8.04 11.73
C THR A 178 1.13 6.99 12.35
N ASN A 179 2.32 6.80 11.80
CA ASN A 179 3.33 5.91 12.36
C ASN A 179 3.75 6.37 13.77
N ASN A 180 3.75 5.48 14.76
CA ASN A 180 4.19 5.80 16.13
C ASN A 180 5.71 5.73 16.36
N ALA A 181 6.45 5.22 15.38
CA ALA A 181 7.90 5.05 15.35
C ALA A 181 8.40 5.29 13.93
N SER A 182 9.72 5.37 13.72
CA SER A 182 10.28 5.57 12.38
C SER A 182 9.80 4.49 11.40
N PHE A 183 9.46 4.92 10.19
CA PHE A 183 8.89 4.06 9.16
C PHE A 183 9.38 4.47 7.77
N LYS A 184 10.06 3.57 7.05
CA LYS A 184 10.53 3.77 5.67
C LYS A 184 11.34 5.05 5.47
N GLY A 185 12.23 5.33 6.42
CA GLY A 185 13.09 6.52 6.41
C GLY A 185 12.44 7.82 6.93
N PHE A 186 11.19 7.78 7.38
CA PHE A 186 10.50 8.92 7.98
C PHE A 186 10.43 8.80 9.50
N ASP A 187 10.39 9.93 10.20
CA ASP A 187 10.29 9.98 11.65
C ASP A 187 8.87 9.62 12.14
N ALA A 188 8.74 9.35 13.44
CA ALA A 188 7.45 9.09 14.06
C ALA A 188 6.48 10.26 13.82
N GLY A 189 5.26 9.94 13.40
CA GLY A 189 4.20 10.89 13.10
C GLY A 189 4.19 11.39 11.66
N GLN A 190 5.20 11.12 10.84
CA GLN A 190 5.33 11.69 9.48
C GLN A 190 4.62 10.89 8.38
N VAL A 191 4.28 9.63 8.60
CA VAL A 191 3.63 8.74 7.63
C VAL A 191 2.21 8.40 8.06
N LEU A 192 1.25 8.71 7.21
CA LEU A 192 -0.16 8.37 7.35
C LEU A 192 -0.48 7.10 6.55
N PHE A 193 -1.09 6.11 7.19
CA PHE A 193 -1.58 4.91 6.50
C PHE A 193 -2.94 5.20 5.87
N LEU A 194 -2.99 5.19 4.53
CA LEU A 194 -4.21 5.50 3.78
C LEU A 194 -5.12 4.28 3.65
N GLY A 195 -4.57 3.08 3.84
CA GLY A 195 -5.26 1.80 3.71
C GLY A 195 -4.53 0.85 2.78
N CYS A 196 -5.18 -0.25 2.42
CA CYS A 196 -4.60 -1.24 1.52
C CYS A 196 -5.67 -1.97 0.70
N SER A 197 -5.25 -2.56 -0.41
CA SER A 197 -6.06 -3.45 -1.24
C SER A 197 -5.39 -4.81 -1.32
N GLY A 198 -6.11 -5.86 -0.94
CA GLY A 198 -5.60 -7.22 -0.90
C GLY A 198 -6.43 -8.16 -1.78
N GLY A 199 -5.75 -9.05 -2.49
CA GLY A 199 -6.36 -10.09 -3.31
C GLY A 199 -5.70 -11.45 -3.09
N ARG A 200 -6.49 -12.52 -3.18
CA ARG A 200 -5.97 -13.88 -3.20
C ARG A 200 -6.78 -14.74 -4.16
N ARG A 201 -6.07 -15.59 -4.88
CA ARG A 201 -6.64 -16.60 -5.79
C ARG A 201 -6.44 -17.98 -5.20
N GLY A 202 -7.54 -18.71 -5.00
CA GLY A 202 -7.49 -20.08 -4.48
C GLY A 202 -6.84 -20.15 -3.09
N ALA A 203 -5.89 -21.06 -2.92
CA ALA A 203 -5.13 -21.27 -1.67
C ALA A 203 -3.75 -20.59 -1.65
N GLY A 204 -3.40 -19.81 -2.68
CA GLY A 204 -2.08 -19.17 -2.80
C GLY A 204 -1.85 -18.01 -1.83
N ASP A 205 -0.73 -17.30 -2.05
CA ASP A 205 -0.38 -16.13 -1.26
C ASP A 205 -1.29 -14.94 -1.56
N TRP A 206 -1.41 -14.05 -0.57
CA TRP A 206 -2.10 -12.78 -0.71
C TRP A 206 -1.19 -11.76 -1.35
N GLU A 207 -1.65 -11.14 -2.42
CA GLU A 207 -1.06 -9.93 -2.97
C GLU A 207 -1.74 -8.73 -2.31
N ILE A 208 -0.99 -7.97 -1.50
CA ILE A 208 -1.52 -6.81 -0.77
C ILE A 208 -0.71 -5.58 -1.12
N THR A 209 -1.41 -4.55 -1.61
CA THR A 209 -0.84 -3.24 -1.88
C THR A 209 -1.24 -2.26 -0.77
N PHE A 210 -0.26 -1.81 0.00
CA PHE A 210 -0.42 -0.80 1.05
C PHE A 210 -0.21 0.59 0.47
N LYS A 211 -1.01 1.57 0.90
CA LYS A 211 -0.96 2.96 0.44
C LYS A 211 -0.63 3.87 1.61
N PHE A 212 0.34 4.75 1.42
CA PHE A 212 0.82 5.68 2.43
C PHE A 212 0.91 7.09 1.86
N ALA A 213 0.87 8.06 2.75
CA ALA A 213 1.28 9.42 2.46
C ALA A 213 2.27 9.87 3.54
N ALA A 214 3.34 10.55 3.13
CA ALA A 214 4.33 11.13 4.04
C ALA A 214 4.41 12.64 3.87
N LYS A 215 4.57 13.35 4.98
CA LYS A 215 4.81 14.81 5.03
C LYS A 215 5.87 15.12 6.09
N PRO A 216 6.75 16.09 5.85
CA PRO A 216 7.68 16.56 6.88
C PRO A 216 6.94 17.38 7.94
N ASP A 217 7.53 17.49 9.12
CA ASP A 217 7.15 18.50 10.10
C ASP A 217 7.50 19.90 9.58
N VAL A 218 6.66 20.88 9.89
CA VAL A 218 6.90 22.27 9.54
C VAL A 218 7.43 22.97 10.79
N ALA A 219 8.72 23.31 10.78
CA ALA A 219 9.37 23.96 11.93
C ALA A 219 8.83 25.38 12.18
N ASP A 220 8.47 26.09 11.10
CA ASP A 220 7.82 27.39 11.16
C ASP A 220 6.80 27.54 10.02
N ALA A 221 5.54 27.28 10.32
CA ALA A 221 4.44 27.33 9.35
C ALA A 221 4.03 28.75 8.96
N CYS A 222 4.57 29.76 9.64
CA CYS A 222 4.15 31.13 9.46
C CYS A 222 5.27 32.11 9.16
N ALA A 223 6.55 31.70 9.28
CA ALA A 223 7.82 32.37 8.95
C ALA A 223 8.01 33.86 9.34
N ASP A 224 6.96 34.56 9.76
CA ASP A 224 6.79 36.01 9.84
C ASP A 224 5.44 36.34 10.52
N TRP A 225 5.00 35.55 11.50
CA TRP A 225 3.83 35.88 12.31
C TRP A 225 4.19 36.93 13.36
N ASP A 226 3.55 38.09 13.26
CA ASP A 226 3.59 39.14 14.26
C ASP A 226 2.18 39.44 14.78
N ALA A 227 2.09 39.61 16.09
CA ALA A 227 0.87 39.87 16.85
C ALA A 227 0.11 41.15 16.44
N LEU A 228 0.82 42.16 15.94
CA LEU A 228 0.28 43.46 15.52
C LEU A 228 0.10 43.54 14.01
N LEU A 229 1.06 42.97 13.28
CA LEU A 229 1.25 43.21 11.87
C LEU A 229 0.70 42.06 11.00
N GLY A 230 0.46 40.87 11.56
CA GLY A 230 -0.07 39.71 10.85
C GLY A 230 1.02 38.78 10.32
N PHE A 231 0.72 38.04 9.24
CA PHE A 231 1.68 37.15 8.58
C PHE A 231 2.50 37.89 7.51
N GLY A 232 3.76 37.52 7.31
CA GLY A 232 4.59 37.97 6.17
C GLY A 232 5.23 39.35 6.33
N VAL A 233 5.40 39.84 7.55
CA VAL A 233 5.78 41.23 7.86
C VAL A 233 7.22 41.42 8.32
N GLY A 234 8.05 40.36 8.25
CA GLY A 234 9.44 40.40 8.68
C GLY A 234 9.58 40.35 10.21
N HIS A 235 10.59 39.65 10.69
CA HIS A 235 10.87 39.42 12.12
C HIS A 235 11.08 40.74 12.90
N GLY A 236 9.99 41.32 13.39
CA GLY A 236 10.01 42.27 14.49
C GLY A 236 10.38 41.60 15.82
N SER A 237 10.76 42.39 16.81
CA SER A 237 10.97 41.90 18.18
C SER A 237 9.64 41.39 18.75
N GLY A 238 9.41 40.06 18.71
CA GLY A 238 8.18 39.44 19.20
C GLY A 238 7.61 38.31 18.32
N ALA A 239 8.21 38.02 17.16
CA ALA A 239 7.81 36.90 16.30
C ALA A 239 8.01 35.54 17.02
N VAL A 240 7.06 34.62 16.81
CA VAL A 240 7.09 33.27 17.37
C VAL A 240 6.99 32.27 16.22
N ALA A 241 7.99 31.41 16.08
CA ALA A 241 7.94 30.30 15.13
C ALA A 241 6.82 29.33 15.51
N ILE A 242 5.96 28.99 14.55
CA ILE A 242 4.84 28.07 14.79
C ILE A 242 5.20 26.70 14.22
N ALA A 243 5.66 25.81 15.10
CA ALA A 243 5.92 24.42 14.75
C ALA A 243 4.59 23.66 14.59
N VAL A 244 4.43 23.00 13.44
CA VAL A 244 3.27 22.17 13.09
C VAL A 244 3.79 20.78 12.73
N PRO A 245 3.56 19.77 13.59
CA PRO A 245 3.94 18.40 13.24
C PRO A 245 3.16 17.91 12.01
N ALA A 246 3.72 16.95 11.31
CA ALA A 246 3.11 16.32 10.16
C ALA A 246 1.69 15.82 10.49
N TRP A 247 0.75 16.08 9.58
CA TRP A 247 -0.67 15.68 9.71
C TRP A 247 -1.46 16.37 10.82
N TYR A 248 -0.88 17.34 11.52
CA TYR A 248 -1.63 18.25 12.38
C TYR A 248 -2.26 19.35 11.53
N TYR A 249 -3.36 19.90 12.03
CA TYR A 249 -4.09 20.96 11.35
C TYR A 249 -3.88 22.29 12.06
N MET A 250 -3.37 23.27 11.32
CA MET A 250 -3.23 24.63 11.80
C MET A 250 -4.40 25.47 11.31
N TRP A 251 -5.05 26.18 12.23
CA TRP A 251 -6.08 27.16 11.87
C TRP A 251 -5.90 28.45 12.66
N VAL A 252 -6.49 29.54 12.14
CA VAL A 252 -6.25 30.89 12.62
C VAL A 252 -7.58 31.58 12.92
N LEU A 253 -7.70 32.13 14.13
CA LEU A 253 -8.83 32.98 14.50
C LEU A 253 -8.49 34.44 14.16
N TYR A 254 -9.35 35.07 13.36
CA TYR A 254 -9.19 36.46 12.92
C TYR A 254 -10.01 37.44 13.76
N HIS A 255 -9.60 38.70 13.78
CA HIS A 255 -10.33 39.81 14.39
C HIS A 255 -10.34 41.03 13.45
N ASP A 256 -11.32 41.91 13.64
CA ASP A 256 -11.43 43.16 12.90
C ASP A 256 -10.48 44.22 13.48
N VAL A 257 -9.71 44.86 12.59
CA VAL A 257 -8.79 45.94 12.92
C VAL A 257 -9.04 47.11 11.97
N HIS A 258 -9.16 48.31 12.53
CA HIS A 258 -9.29 49.54 11.74
C HIS A 258 -7.91 49.97 11.22
N ASP A 259 -7.76 50.01 9.90
CA ASP A 259 -6.62 50.62 9.23
C ASP A 259 -6.81 52.13 9.17
N ALA A 260 -6.09 52.85 10.04
CA ALA A 260 -6.23 54.29 10.15
C ALA A 260 -5.69 55.06 8.93
N ALA A 261 -4.77 54.48 8.15
CA ALA A 261 -4.20 55.13 6.98
C ALA A 261 -5.12 55.04 5.76
N LEU A 262 -5.80 53.90 5.61
CA LEU A 262 -6.71 53.64 4.50
C LEU A 262 -8.19 53.83 4.85
N HIS A 263 -8.49 54.12 6.12
CA HIS A 263 -9.85 54.31 6.64
C HIS A 263 -10.80 53.13 6.34
N VAL A 264 -10.29 51.91 6.45
CA VAL A 264 -11.04 50.66 6.22
C VAL A 264 -10.86 49.69 7.38
N VAL A 265 -11.84 48.80 7.58
CA VAL A 265 -11.71 47.69 8.53
C VAL A 265 -11.22 46.46 7.79
N VAL A 266 -10.15 45.84 8.29
CA VAL A 266 -9.54 44.63 7.73
C VAL A 266 -9.53 43.51 8.76
N LYS A 267 -9.58 42.26 8.30
CA LYS A 267 -9.34 41.10 9.16
C LYS A 267 -7.85 40.92 9.36
N ARG A 268 -7.41 40.85 10.61
CA ARG A 268 -6.03 40.44 10.96
C ARG A 268 -6.07 39.16 11.78
N PRO A 269 -5.10 38.26 11.61
CA PRO A 269 -5.06 37.07 12.43
C PRO A 269 -4.80 37.47 13.89
N ARG A 270 -5.33 36.70 14.84
CA ARG A 270 -5.27 37.00 16.28
C ARG A 270 -4.71 35.84 17.09
N TYR A 271 -5.21 34.65 16.85
CA TYR A 271 -4.77 33.43 17.54
C TYR A 271 -4.54 32.32 16.53
N VAL A 272 -3.54 31.48 16.78
CA VAL A 272 -3.25 30.30 15.96
C VAL A 272 -3.40 29.07 16.83
N TYR A 273 -3.98 28.02 16.28
CA TYR A 273 -4.23 26.74 16.94
C TYR A 273 -3.64 25.61 16.11
N VAL A 274 -2.95 24.67 16.76
CA VAL A 274 -2.41 23.47 16.14
C VAL A 274 -3.10 22.26 16.73
N GLU A 275 -3.83 21.53 15.89
CA GLU A 275 -4.79 20.50 16.28
C GLU A 275 -4.34 19.12 15.83
N GLN A 276 -4.41 18.15 16.74
CA GLN A 276 -4.16 16.74 16.41
C GLN A 276 -5.41 16.14 15.77
N LEU A 277 -5.31 15.74 14.49
CA LEU A 277 -6.41 15.09 13.77
C LEU A 277 -6.36 13.56 13.85
N TYR A 278 -5.16 12.99 13.76
CA TYR A 278 -4.95 11.56 13.63
C TYR A 278 -4.35 10.96 14.89
N GLN A 279 -4.76 9.73 15.20
CA GLN A 279 -4.10 8.92 16.23
C GLN A 279 -2.81 8.31 15.67
N SER A 280 -1.88 7.96 16.54
CA SER A 280 -0.70 7.17 16.18
C SER A 280 -0.98 5.67 16.27
N GLY A 281 -0.36 4.86 15.41
CA GLY A 281 -0.45 3.39 15.39
C GLY A 281 0.89 2.73 15.11
N GLY A 282 1.03 1.48 15.57
CA GLY A 282 2.24 0.67 15.36
C GLY A 282 2.25 0.03 13.98
N PHE A 283 3.05 0.56 13.06
CA PHE A 283 3.10 0.04 11.68
C PHE A 283 3.88 -1.27 11.54
N SER A 284 4.53 -1.75 12.60
CA SER A 284 5.11 -3.10 12.64
C SER A 284 4.06 -4.19 12.39
N THR A 285 2.79 -3.93 12.77
CA THR A 285 1.68 -4.86 12.58
C THR A 285 1.33 -5.11 11.10
N LEU A 286 1.76 -4.22 10.19
CA LEU A 286 1.60 -4.42 8.75
C LEU A 286 2.46 -5.57 8.21
N GLY A 287 3.52 -5.98 8.91
CA GLY A 287 4.35 -7.13 8.53
C GLY A 287 5.25 -6.91 7.30
N ILE A 288 5.45 -5.65 6.87
CA ILE A 288 6.20 -5.29 5.65
C ILE A 288 7.59 -4.67 5.91
N GLY A 289 8.07 -4.81 7.14
CA GLY A 289 9.26 -4.12 7.63
C GLY A 289 9.05 -2.62 7.83
N THR A 290 9.82 -2.03 8.73
CA THR A 290 9.70 -0.60 9.10
C THR A 290 10.89 0.24 8.63
N THR A 291 11.93 -0.38 8.11
CA THR A 291 13.12 0.27 7.53
C THR A 291 13.02 0.36 6.03
#